data_AF-A0A0K0D739-F1
#
_entry.id   AF-A0A0K0D739-F1
#
_cell.length_a   1.000
_cell.length_b   1.000
_cell.length_c   1.000
_cell.angle_alpha   90.00
_cell.angle_beta   90.00
_cell.angle_gamma   90.00
#
_symmetry.space_group_name_H-M   'P 1'
#
loop_
_entity.id
_entity.type
_entity.pdbx_description
1 polymer ?
#
loop_
_entity_poly.entity_id
_entity_poly.type
_entity_poly.pdbx_seq_one_letter_code
_entity_poly.pdbx_strand_id
1 'polypeptide(L)'
;LDLSYNFLQSVPYDLPCPFPSLTTLDLRQNFLKTLYVNSSCLSKIQFLDLSRNQFYSLTPSFRQLASMAQMDTYVLRNPFYCDCKSTDYISWVRNTNVIRDKNMLVCDRASPRDFVGTRLVEVPLQKLDCSINLFVMSSWNPSSYFVFPVFLLFIRFM
;
A
#
# COMPACT_ATOMS: atom_id res chain seq x y z
N LEU A 1 14.10 -5.99 12.73
CA LEU A 1 13.10 -7.06 12.61
C LEU A 1 12.76 -7.19 11.14
N ASP A 2 13.12 -8.31 10.54
CA ASP A 2 12.82 -8.62 9.15
C ASP A 2 11.65 -9.60 9.10
N LEU A 3 10.55 -9.16 8.48
CA LEU A 3 9.34 -9.92 8.21
C LEU A 3 9.00 -9.84 6.70
N SER A 4 9.98 -9.51 5.87
CA SER A 4 9.81 -9.38 4.44
C SER A 4 9.53 -10.71 3.74
N TYR A 5 8.95 -10.66 2.54
CA TYR A 5 8.65 -11.85 1.71
C TYR A 5 7.76 -12.87 2.43
N ASN A 6 6.69 -12.38 3.06
CA ASN A 6 5.70 -13.20 3.73
C ASN A 6 4.30 -12.97 3.13
N PHE A 7 3.29 -13.61 3.72
CA PHE A 7 1.89 -13.48 3.32
C PHE A 7 1.08 -12.63 4.31
N LEU A 8 1.71 -11.69 5.02
CA LEU A 8 1.06 -10.91 6.08
C LEU A 8 0.02 -9.97 5.48
N GLN A 9 -1.22 -10.08 5.94
CA GLN A 9 -2.31 -9.15 5.63
C GLN A 9 -2.48 -8.08 6.72
N SER A 10 -1.99 -8.37 7.91
CA SER A 10 -1.93 -7.48 9.06
C SER A 10 -0.75 -7.86 9.96
N VAL A 11 -0.43 -6.99 10.91
CA VAL A 11 0.50 -7.27 12.01
C VAL A 11 -0.19 -7.00 13.34
N PRO A 12 0.18 -7.70 14.43
CA PRO A 12 -0.32 -7.38 15.77
C PRO A 12 0.00 -5.94 16.17
N TYR A 13 -0.91 -5.29 16.90
CA TYR A 13 -0.71 -3.91 17.37
C TYR A 13 0.58 -3.75 18.19
N ASP A 14 0.85 -4.71 19.08
CA ASP A 14 2.04 -4.70 19.95
C ASP A 14 3.25 -5.42 19.34
N LEU A 15 3.26 -5.69 18.02
CA LEU A 15 4.41 -6.30 17.33
C LEU A 15 5.76 -5.63 17.71
N PRO A 16 5.89 -4.29 17.81
CA PRO A 16 7.17 -3.68 18.13
C PRO A 16 7.58 -3.77 19.62
N CYS A 17 6.64 -4.01 20.53
CA CYS A 17 6.85 -3.85 21.98
C CYS A 17 7.86 -4.82 22.60
N PRO A 18 7.98 -6.09 22.16
CA PRO A 18 9.06 -6.97 22.60
C PRO A 18 10.47 -6.51 22.16
N PHE A 19 10.57 -5.51 21.28
CA PHE A 19 11.82 -5.08 20.66
C PHE A 19 12.13 -3.60 20.99
N PRO A 20 12.47 -3.26 22.26
CA PRO A 20 12.68 -1.86 22.68
C PRO A 20 13.91 -1.18 22.04
N SER A 21 14.76 -1.95 21.35
CA SER A 21 15.90 -1.43 20.59
C SER A 21 15.73 -1.59 19.07
N LEU A 22 14.50 -1.76 18.59
CA LEU A 22 14.21 -1.92 17.17
C LEU A 22 14.53 -0.64 16.40
N THR A 23 15.52 -0.71 15.52
CA THR A 23 15.93 0.39 14.63
C THR A 23 15.44 0.21 13.20
N THR A 24 15.13 -1.01 12.79
CA THR A 24 14.71 -1.34 11.43
C THR A 24 13.56 -2.33 11.45
N LEU A 25 12.49 -2.03 10.72
CA LEU A 25 11.36 -2.92 10.49
C LEU A 25 11.18 -3.10 8.98
N ASP A 26 11.52 -4.29 8.47
CA ASP A 26 11.31 -4.63 7.07
C ASP A 26 10.01 -5.46 6.94
N LEU A 27 9.02 -4.91 6.26
CA LEU A 27 7.71 -5.52 5.98
C LEU A 27 7.43 -5.57 4.47
N ARG A 28 8.46 -5.40 3.62
CA ARG A 28 8.28 -5.40 2.16
C ARG A 28 7.83 -6.76 1.65
N GLN A 29 7.18 -6.79 0.49
CA GLN A 29 6.68 -8.04 -0.13
C GLN A 29 5.74 -8.80 0.82
N ASN A 30 4.64 -8.16 1.17
CA ASN A 30 3.53 -8.71 1.95
C ASN A 30 2.20 -8.25 1.31
N PHE A 31 1.07 -8.47 1.98
CA PHE A 31 -0.27 -8.08 1.52
C PHE A 31 -0.93 -7.03 2.42
N LEU A 32 -0.11 -6.20 3.09
CA LEU A 32 -0.60 -5.19 4.02
C LEU A 32 -1.35 -4.08 3.26
N LYS A 33 -2.55 -3.75 3.72
CA LYS A 33 -3.33 -2.60 3.20
C LYS A 33 -3.18 -1.35 4.06
N THR A 34 -2.72 -1.54 5.29
CA THR A 34 -2.52 -0.52 6.33
C THR A 34 -1.45 -1.01 7.30
N LEU A 35 -0.87 -0.10 8.08
CA LEU A 35 -0.02 -0.43 9.22
C LEU A 35 -0.58 0.29 10.45
N TYR A 36 -1.00 -0.49 11.44
CA TYR A 36 -1.51 0.01 12.72
C TYR A 36 -0.80 -0.71 13.87
N VAL A 37 0.18 -0.04 14.47
CA VAL A 37 1.03 -0.57 15.53
C VAL A 37 1.21 0.46 16.63
N ASN A 38 1.61 -0.02 17.81
CA ASN A 38 1.85 0.80 18.97
C ASN A 38 3.08 1.70 18.77
N SER A 39 2.83 2.98 18.47
CA SER A 39 3.88 3.98 18.22
C SER A 39 4.81 4.19 19.42
N SER A 40 4.32 4.00 20.66
CA SER A 40 5.15 4.15 21.86
C SER A 40 6.26 3.10 21.96
N CYS A 41 6.10 1.96 21.29
CA CYS A 41 7.08 0.89 21.23
C CYS A 41 8.11 1.07 20.11
N LEU A 42 8.03 2.14 19.31
CA LEU A 42 8.90 2.43 18.18
C LEU A 42 9.88 3.59 18.46
N SER A 43 10.27 3.79 19.72
CA SER A 43 11.05 4.96 20.16
C SER A 43 12.45 5.09 19.52
N LYS A 44 13.03 4.01 18.98
CA LYS A 44 14.34 4.01 18.32
C LYS A 44 14.29 3.64 16.84
N ILE A 45 13.09 3.54 16.25
CA ILE A 45 12.96 3.14 14.86
C ILE A 45 13.59 4.21 13.95
N GLN A 46 14.34 3.77 12.96
CA GLN A 46 15.00 4.63 11.98
C GLN A 46 14.55 4.29 10.56
N PHE A 47 14.25 3.02 10.29
CA PHE A 47 13.91 2.54 8.96
C PHE A 47 12.65 1.66 8.97
N LEU A 48 11.71 1.96 8.08
CA LEU A 48 10.52 1.15 7.80
C LEU A 48 10.39 0.92 6.30
N ASP A 49 10.39 -0.34 5.87
CA ASP A 49 10.11 -0.68 4.47
C ASP A 49 8.75 -1.38 4.35
N LEU A 50 7.81 -0.72 3.66
CA LEU A 50 6.47 -1.21 3.31
C LEU A 50 6.31 -1.40 1.80
N SER A 51 7.41 -1.38 1.05
CA SER A 51 7.38 -1.52 -0.40
C SER A 51 6.74 -2.84 -0.83
N ARG A 52 6.06 -2.85 -1.98
CA ARG A 52 5.40 -4.06 -2.52
C ARG A 52 4.40 -4.66 -1.54
N ASN A 53 3.47 -3.83 -1.09
CA ASN A 53 2.29 -4.21 -0.31
C ASN A 53 1.02 -3.79 -1.09
N GLN A 54 -0.12 -3.67 -0.39
CA GLN A 54 -1.42 -3.30 -0.96
C GLN A 54 -1.96 -1.97 -0.41
N PHE A 55 -1.09 -1.02 -0.05
CA PHE A 55 -1.51 0.30 0.39
C PHE A 55 -2.11 1.09 -0.79
N TYR A 56 -3.41 1.31 -0.73
CA TYR A 56 -4.10 2.19 -1.69
C TYR A 56 -4.17 3.65 -1.20
N SER A 57 -3.84 3.89 0.07
CA SER A 57 -3.76 5.22 0.67
C SER A 57 -2.81 5.18 1.86
N LEU A 58 -2.35 6.35 2.30
CA LEU A 58 -1.62 6.50 3.56
C LEU A 58 -2.58 7.12 4.58
N THR A 59 -3.23 6.28 5.39
CA THR A 59 -4.31 6.67 6.31
C THR A 59 -3.86 7.71 7.35
N PRO A 60 -4.77 8.48 7.97
CA PRO A 60 -4.42 9.42 9.03
C PRO A 60 -3.61 8.78 10.17
N SER A 61 -3.98 7.56 10.59
CA SER A 61 -3.27 6.82 11.63
C SER A 61 -1.84 6.46 11.22
N PHE A 62 -1.62 6.03 9.99
CA PHE A 62 -0.28 5.80 9.46
C PHE A 62 0.55 7.09 9.42
N ARG A 63 -0.05 8.20 8.93
CA ARG A 63 0.66 9.49 8.87
C ARG A 63 1.05 10.00 10.24
N GLN A 64 0.19 9.81 11.25
CA GLN A 64 0.49 10.12 12.64
C GLN A 64 1.66 9.28 13.16
N LEU A 65 1.60 7.95 12.98
CA LEU A 65 2.69 7.03 13.34
C LEU A 65 4.01 7.46 12.71
N ALA A 66 4.03 7.67 11.39
CA ALA A 66 5.24 7.96 10.64
C ALA A 66 5.82 9.34 11.00
N SER A 67 4.97 10.33 11.28
CA SER A 67 5.41 11.66 11.72
C SER A 67 5.90 11.68 13.17
N MET A 68 5.34 10.87 14.06
CA MET A 68 5.81 10.73 15.44
C MET A 68 7.15 10.00 15.51
N ALA A 69 7.30 8.94 14.72
CA ALA A 69 8.52 8.14 14.69
C ALA A 69 9.68 8.81 13.94
N GLN A 70 9.41 9.77 13.04
CA GLN A 70 10.42 10.48 12.23
C GLN A 70 11.39 9.52 11.51
N MET A 71 10.87 8.39 11.03
CA MET A 71 11.67 7.31 10.43
C MET A 71 11.69 7.39 8.91
N ASP A 72 12.81 7.03 8.30
CA ASP A 72 12.93 6.86 6.87
C ASP A 72 12.02 5.71 6.43
N THR A 73 11.00 6.05 5.65
CA THR A 73 9.95 5.12 5.24
C THR A 73 9.90 4.97 3.72
N TYR A 74 9.76 3.72 3.27
CA TYR A 74 9.65 3.35 1.86
C TYR A 74 8.30 2.67 1.63
N VAL A 75 7.58 3.10 0.58
CA VAL A 75 6.25 2.62 0.21
C VAL A 75 6.13 2.36 -1.29
N LEU A 76 7.24 2.26 -2.01
CA LEU A 76 7.25 2.01 -3.45
C LEU A 76 6.48 0.75 -3.84
N ARG A 77 5.88 0.76 -5.04
CA ARG A 77 5.10 -0.37 -5.59
C ARG A 77 3.91 -0.77 -4.71
N ASN A 78 3.18 0.23 -4.21
CA ASN A 78 1.87 0.07 -3.59
C ASN A 78 0.78 0.66 -4.52
N PRO A 79 -0.43 0.08 -4.55
CA PRO A 79 -1.47 0.46 -5.49
C PRO A 79 -2.25 1.73 -5.08
N PHE A 80 -1.58 2.89 -5.01
CA PHE A 80 -2.18 4.14 -4.53
C PHE A 80 -3.36 4.65 -5.38
N TYR A 81 -4.40 5.16 -4.73
CA TYR A 81 -5.63 5.63 -5.36
C TYR A 81 -5.71 7.15 -5.40
N CYS A 82 -5.89 7.72 -6.58
CA CYS A 82 -5.97 9.17 -6.78
C CYS A 82 -7.38 9.61 -7.23
N ASP A 83 -8.21 10.00 -6.27
CA ASP A 83 -9.56 10.53 -6.47
C ASP A 83 -9.81 11.75 -5.55
N CYS A 84 -11.04 12.27 -5.53
CA CYS A 84 -11.41 13.40 -4.68
C CYS A 84 -11.20 13.17 -3.17
N LYS A 85 -11.06 11.91 -2.71
CA LYS A 85 -10.82 11.54 -1.30
C LYS A 85 -9.33 11.38 -0.97
N SER A 86 -8.48 11.34 -1.98
CA SER A 86 -7.04 11.13 -1.84
C SER A 86 -6.22 12.40 -1.58
N THR A 87 -6.83 13.57 -1.79
CA THR A 87 -6.16 14.89 -1.78
C THR A 87 -5.33 15.14 -0.53
N ASP A 88 -5.86 14.81 0.64
CA ASP A 88 -5.20 15.00 1.93
C ASP A 88 -3.90 14.21 2.05
N TYR A 89 -3.93 12.91 1.75
CA TYR A 89 -2.73 12.08 1.92
C TYR A 89 -1.70 12.40 0.84
N ILE A 90 -2.13 12.74 -0.38
CA ILE A 90 -1.23 13.14 -1.46
C ILE A 90 -0.55 14.47 -1.10
N SER A 91 -1.30 15.43 -0.56
CA SER A 91 -0.73 16.69 -0.06
C SER A 91 0.30 16.44 1.05
N TRP A 92 0.01 15.53 1.98
CA TRP A 92 0.99 15.14 3.00
C TRP A 92 2.25 14.49 2.41
N VAL A 93 2.11 13.56 1.44
CA VAL A 93 3.25 12.92 0.76
C VAL A 93 4.18 13.95 0.12
N ARG A 94 3.64 15.00 -0.49
CA ARG A 94 4.46 16.07 -1.11
C ARG A 94 5.35 16.78 -0.10
N ASN A 95 4.79 17.06 1.08
CA ASN A 95 5.42 17.94 2.07
C ASN A 95 6.30 17.19 3.06
N THR A 96 6.06 15.90 3.31
CA THR A 96 6.82 15.13 4.29
C THR A 96 8.22 14.75 3.77
N ASN A 97 9.19 14.66 4.69
CA ASN A 97 10.52 14.09 4.44
C ASN A 97 10.63 12.62 4.91
N VAL A 98 9.61 12.11 5.57
CA VAL A 98 9.51 10.73 6.11
C VAL A 98 9.47 9.71 4.97
N ILE A 99 8.70 9.99 3.91
CA ILE A 99 8.63 9.11 2.73
C ILE A 99 9.79 9.43 1.79
N ARG A 100 10.81 8.58 1.78
CA ARG A 100 12.07 8.83 1.04
C ARG A 100 11.94 8.60 -0.46
N ASP A 101 11.04 7.70 -0.85
CA ASP A 101 10.75 7.33 -2.24
C ASP A 101 9.55 8.09 -2.85
N LYS A 102 9.09 9.19 -2.22
CA LYS A 102 7.88 9.94 -2.62
C LYS A 102 7.82 10.35 -4.09
N ASN A 103 8.98 10.64 -4.69
CA ASN A 103 9.09 11.08 -6.09
C ASN A 103 8.84 9.96 -7.11
N MET A 104 8.80 8.70 -6.67
CA MET A 104 8.57 7.53 -7.53
C MET A 104 7.18 6.93 -7.35
N LEU A 105 6.37 7.43 -6.40
CA LEU A 105 5.04 6.92 -6.15
C LEU A 105 4.07 7.37 -7.24
N VAL A 106 3.26 6.44 -7.74
CA VAL A 106 2.32 6.67 -8.85
C VAL A 106 0.89 6.31 -8.46
N CYS A 107 -0.08 6.95 -9.10
CA CYS A 107 -1.49 6.59 -9.01
C CYS A 107 -1.74 5.27 -9.76
N ASP A 108 -1.96 4.17 -9.05
CA ASP A 108 -2.34 2.89 -9.66
C ASP A 108 -3.77 2.93 -10.20
N ARG A 109 -4.67 3.54 -9.42
CA ARG A 109 -6.05 3.83 -9.84
C ARG A 109 -6.32 5.30 -9.68
N ALA A 110 -7.13 5.87 -10.56
CA ALA A 110 -7.48 7.28 -10.48
C ALA A 110 -8.87 7.60 -11.01
N SER A 111 -9.42 8.70 -10.48
CA SER A 111 -10.63 9.36 -10.95
C SER A 111 -10.33 10.86 -11.10
N PRO A 112 -10.30 11.40 -12.33
CA PRO A 112 -10.45 10.72 -13.63
C PRO A 112 -9.37 9.68 -13.97
N ARG A 113 -9.65 8.77 -14.92
CA ARG A 113 -8.70 7.71 -15.34
C ARG A 113 -7.40 8.23 -15.94
N ASP A 114 -7.42 9.45 -16.47
CA ASP A 114 -6.27 10.07 -17.14
C ASP A 114 -5.07 10.24 -16.20
N PHE A 115 -5.28 10.20 -14.88
CA PHE A 115 -4.20 10.29 -13.89
C PHE A 115 -3.60 8.94 -13.50
N VAL A 116 -4.08 7.82 -14.03
CA VAL A 116 -3.43 6.51 -13.83
C VAL A 116 -1.98 6.56 -14.35
N GLY A 117 -1.04 6.09 -13.54
CA GLY A 117 0.40 6.13 -13.81
C GLY A 117 1.08 7.48 -13.52
N THR A 118 0.32 8.54 -13.26
CA THR A 118 0.88 9.86 -12.88
C THR A 118 1.52 9.78 -11.50
N ARG A 119 2.65 10.47 -11.29
CA ARG A 119 3.28 10.55 -9.97
C ARG A 119 2.40 11.30 -8.98
N LEU A 120 2.30 10.81 -7.74
CA LEU A 120 1.51 11.43 -6.67
C LEU A 120 1.92 12.90 -6.44
N VAL A 121 3.23 13.19 -6.55
CA VAL A 121 3.76 14.54 -6.36
C VAL A 121 3.39 15.50 -7.50
N GLU A 122 3.02 15.00 -8.68
CA GLU A 122 2.71 15.78 -9.89
C GLU A 122 1.21 15.90 -10.19
N VAL A 123 0.35 15.08 -9.58
CA VAL A 123 -1.10 15.07 -9.91
C VAL A 123 -1.80 16.39 -9.54
N PRO A 124 -2.58 17.02 -10.42
CA PRO A 124 -3.30 18.26 -10.09
C PRO A 124 -4.48 17.97 -9.15
N LEU A 125 -4.34 18.26 -7.85
CA LEU A 125 -5.32 17.89 -6.81
C LEU A 125 -6.72 18.45 -7.07
N GLN A 126 -6.84 19.63 -7.68
CA GLN A 126 -8.11 20.29 -7.98
C GLN A 126 -8.86 19.64 -9.15
N LYS A 127 -8.18 18.78 -9.93
CA LYS A 127 -8.78 18.04 -11.04
C LYS A 127 -9.17 16.61 -10.67
N LEU A 128 -8.87 16.17 -9.45
CA LEU A 128 -9.31 14.87 -8.95
C LEU A 128 -10.81 14.93 -8.63
N ASP A 129 -11.54 13.92 -9.06
CA ASP A 129 -12.98 13.79 -8.80
C ASP A 129 -13.29 12.40 -8.25
N CYS A 130 -14.57 12.10 -8.00
CA CYS A 130 -15.02 10.77 -7.58
C CYS A 130 -16.08 10.23 -8.55
N SER A 131 -15.94 10.53 -9.84
CA SER A 131 -16.81 10.03 -10.89
C SER A 131 -16.67 8.52 -11.11
N ILE A 132 -15.54 7.93 -10.70
CA ILE A 132 -15.23 6.50 -10.83
C ILE A 132 -15.06 5.87 -9.45
N ASN A 133 -15.74 4.75 -9.22
CA ASN A 133 -15.56 3.97 -7.99
C ASN A 133 -14.28 3.11 -8.06
N LEU A 134 -13.21 3.55 -7.38
CA LEU A 134 -11.92 2.87 -7.39
C LEU A 134 -11.89 1.56 -6.58
N PHE A 135 -12.89 1.32 -5.72
CA PHE A 135 -12.98 0.14 -4.84
C PHE A 135 -13.76 -1.03 -5.44
N VAL A 136 -14.45 -0.82 -6.57
CA VAL A 136 -15.04 -1.92 -7.32
C VAL A 136 -13.89 -2.69 -7.96
N MET A 137 -13.71 -3.94 -7.54
CA MET A 137 -12.85 -4.88 -8.26
C MET A 137 -13.34 -4.89 -9.71
N SER A 138 -12.42 -4.78 -10.67
CA SER A 138 -12.72 -4.99 -12.10
C SER A 138 -13.73 -6.12 -12.19
N SER A 139 -14.93 -5.77 -12.67
CA SER A 139 -16.08 -6.65 -12.73
C SER A 139 -15.64 -8.06 -13.14
N TRP A 140 -15.90 -9.04 -12.27
CA TRP A 140 -16.27 -10.36 -12.77
C TRP A 140 -17.27 -10.13 -13.89
N ASN A 141 -16.87 -10.42 -15.12
CA ASN A 141 -17.78 -10.47 -16.25
C ASN A 141 -18.21 -11.94 -16.35
N PRO A 142 -19.41 -12.34 -15.88
CA PRO A 142 -19.86 -13.73 -15.98
C PRO A 142 -20.05 -14.17 -17.45
N SER A 143 -19.97 -13.22 -18.39
CA SER A 143 -20.20 -13.42 -19.82
C SER A 143 -19.02 -14.03 -20.58
N SER A 144 -17.85 -14.23 -19.95
CA SER A 144 -16.64 -14.70 -20.65
C SER A 144 -16.26 -16.15 -20.37
N TYR A 145 -17.14 -16.95 -19.76
CA TYR A 145 -16.96 -18.40 -19.70
C TYR A 145 -17.26 -19.02 -21.08
N PHE A 146 -16.31 -18.93 -22.00
CA PHE A 146 -16.16 -19.99 -22.98
C PHE A 146 -15.71 -21.24 -22.22
N VAL A 147 -16.68 -22.10 -21.92
CA VAL A 147 -16.44 -23.43 -21.39
C VAL A 147 -15.68 -24.21 -22.46
N PHE A 148 -14.36 -24.32 -22.31
CA PHE A 148 -13.62 -25.37 -23.00
C PHE A 148 -13.85 -26.68 -22.23
N PRO A 149 -14.46 -27.71 -22.83
CA PRO A 149 -14.57 -28.99 -22.18
C PRO A 149 -13.17 -29.63 -22.14
N VAL A 150 -12.58 -29.71 -20.96
CA VAL A 150 -11.37 -30.51 -20.74
C VAL A 150 -11.79 -31.98 -20.79
N PHE A 151 -11.42 -32.66 -21.86
CA PHE A 151 -11.43 -34.12 -21.93
C PHE A 151 -10.53 -34.67 -20.82
N LEU A 152 -11.12 -35.39 -19.87
CA LEU A 152 -10.39 -36.17 -18.87
C LEU A 152 -9.77 -37.41 -19.55
N LEU A 153 -8.51 -37.32 -19.95
CA LEU A 153 -7.65 -38.49 -20.17
C LEU A 153 -6.93 -38.80 -18.86
N PHE A 154 -7.46 -39.75 -18.09
CA PHE A 154 -6.76 -40.36 -16.96
C PHE A 154 -5.61 -41.22 -17.49
N ILE A 155 -4.37 -40.80 -17.25
CA ILE A 155 -3.18 -41.66 -17.32
C ILE A 155 -2.82 -42.12 -15.91
N ARG A 156 -3.04 -43.43 -15.70
CA ARG A 156 -2.42 -44.45 -14.82
C ARG A 156 -1.58 -44.03 -13.60
N PHE A 157 -1.86 -44.70 -12.49
CA PHE A 157 -0.86 -45.41 -11.68
C PHE A 157 -1.44 -46.75 -11.14
N MET A 158 -1.07 -47.85 -11.77
CA MET A 158 -0.56 -49.12 -11.22
C MET A 158 -0.11 -50.01 -12.38
#